data_AF-A8H8X2-F1
#
_entry.id   AF-A8H8X2-F1
#
_cell.length_a   1.000
_cell.length_b   1.000
_cell.length_c   1.000
_cell.angle_alpha   90.00
_cell.angle_beta   90.00
_cell.angle_gamma   90.00
#
_symmetry.space_group_name_H-M   'P 1'
#
loop_
_entity.id
_entity.type
_entity.pdbx_description
1 polymer ?
#
loop_
_entity_poly.entity_id
_entity_poly.type
_entity_poly.pdbx_seq_one_letter_code
_entity_poly.pdbx_strand_id
1 'polypeptide(L)'
;MKTSVKAALLSAFICPGSGHFYLKKRAMGNILLVSSLAALSFLLWHAYQRAQQISQQILNGEIPLQLDAIYSAVTQAPVGNEALYINIATIGFILAWGIGIIDSYRLGKKQDDAGLH
;
A
#
# COMPACT_ATOMS: atom_id res chain seq x y z
N MET A 1 1.59 15.59 22.90
CA MET A 1 0.48 15.06 22.07
C MET A 1 -0.07 13.82 22.74
N LYS A 2 -1.39 13.59 22.67
CA LYS A 2 -2.00 12.35 23.16
C LYS A 2 -1.40 11.12 22.47
N THR A 3 -1.29 10.01 23.19
CA THR A 3 -0.74 8.73 22.70
C THR A 3 -1.53 8.24 21.49
N SER A 4 -2.85 8.41 21.49
CA SER A 4 -3.76 8.19 20.34
C SER A 4 -3.33 8.90 19.06
N VAL A 5 -3.08 10.21 19.13
CA VAL A 5 -2.72 11.01 17.96
C VAL A 5 -1.35 10.61 17.43
N LYS A 6 -0.37 10.40 18.33
CA LYS A 6 0.96 9.95 17.94
C LYS A 6 0.91 8.57 17.27
N ALA A 7 0.17 7.62 17.83
CA ALA A 7 0.03 6.28 17.25
C ALA A 7 -0.63 6.33 15.85
N ALA A 8 -1.68 7.13 15.68
CA ALA A 8 -2.35 7.31 14.40
C ALA A 8 -1.44 7.93 13.34
N LEU A 9 -0.67 8.97 13.71
CA LEU A 9 0.29 9.63 12.81
C LEU A 9 1.41 8.68 12.39
N LEU A 10 1.93 7.86 13.30
CA LEU A 10 2.91 6.83 12.96
C LEU A 10 2.32 5.90 11.89
N SER A 11 1.14 5.30 12.15
CA SER A 11 0.45 4.43 11.18
C SER A 11 0.14 5.10 9.84
N ALA A 12 -0.15 6.40 9.84
CA ALA A 12 -0.50 7.14 8.64
C ALA A 12 0.73 7.44 7.76
N PHE A 13 1.84 7.86 8.38
CA PHE A 13 2.98 8.42 7.63
C PHE A 13 4.18 7.48 7.48
N ILE A 14 4.34 6.48 8.34
CA ILE A 14 5.50 5.58 8.28
C ILE A 14 5.13 4.33 7.49
N CYS A 15 4.23 3.52 8.04
CA CYS A 15 3.74 2.32 7.40
C CYS A 15 2.46 1.81 8.08
N PRO A 16 1.65 1.01 7.37
CA PRO A 16 0.45 0.37 7.91
C PRO A 16 0.72 -0.33 9.23
N GLY A 17 0.02 0.09 10.29
CA GLY A 17 0.14 -0.54 11.62
C GLY A 17 1.37 -0.15 12.44
N SER A 18 2.18 0.83 12.02
CA SER A 18 3.33 1.27 12.83
C SER A 18 2.97 1.87 14.19
N GLY A 19 1.78 2.47 14.31
CA GLY A 19 1.22 2.87 15.59
C GLY A 19 1.05 1.70 16.57
N HIS A 20 0.81 0.48 16.09
CA HIS A 20 0.74 -0.70 16.96
C HIS A 20 2.09 -1.09 17.56
N PHE A 21 3.20 -0.84 16.86
CA PHE A 21 4.53 -1.03 17.43
C PHE A 21 4.80 -0.02 18.55
N TYR A 22 4.37 1.24 18.36
CA TYR A 22 4.43 2.27 19.40
C TYR A 22 3.60 1.90 20.64
N LEU A 23 2.39 1.37 20.44
CA LEU A 23 1.49 0.94 21.51
C LEU A 23 1.84 -0.43 22.13
N LYS A 24 3.00 -1.01 21.79
CA LYS A 24 3.47 -2.36 22.20
C LYS A 24 2.53 -3.51 21.79
N LYS A 25 1.61 -3.29 20.84
CA LYS A 25 0.70 -4.29 20.25
C LYS A 25 1.29 -4.92 18.99
N ARG A 26 2.49 -5.51 19.14
CA ARG A 26 3.31 -5.98 18.01
C ARG A 26 2.65 -7.03 17.12
N ALA A 27 1.78 -7.89 17.66
CA ALA A 27 1.10 -8.92 16.88
C ALA A 27 0.23 -8.31 15.76
N MET A 28 -0.62 -7.33 16.10
CA MET A 28 -1.48 -6.67 15.13
C MET A 28 -0.68 -5.80 14.16
N GLY A 29 0.34 -5.11 14.65
CA GLY A 29 1.26 -4.35 13.80
C GLY A 29 1.96 -5.23 12.76
N ASN A 30 2.40 -6.44 13.16
CA ASN A 30 3.06 -7.37 12.25
C ASN A 30 2.11 -7.94 11.18
N ILE A 31 0.87 -8.27 11.56
CA ILE A 31 -0.14 -8.76 10.60
C ILE A 31 -0.43 -7.69 9.54
N LEU A 32 -0.66 -6.44 9.96
CA LEU A 32 -0.90 -5.33 9.05
C LEU A 32 0.31 -5.07 8.16
N LEU A 33 1.51 -5.04 8.73
CA LEU A 33 2.74 -4.81 7.99
C LEU A 33 2.98 -5.89 6.93
N VAL A 34 2.90 -7.18 7.30
CA VAL A 34 3.12 -8.30 6.38
C VAL A 34 2.05 -8.32 5.28
N SER A 35 0.78 -8.10 5.64
CA SER A 35 -0.31 -8.05 4.67
C SER A 35 -0.12 -6.90 3.67
N SER A 36 0.21 -5.71 4.15
CA SER A 36 0.45 -4.56 3.29
C SER A 36 1.70 -4.71 2.44
N LEU A 37 2.77 -5.29 3.00
CA LEU A 37 4.00 -5.55 2.25
C LEU A 37 3.78 -6.58 1.15
N ALA A 38 3.04 -7.66 1.43
CA ALA A 38 2.69 -8.66 0.41
C ALA A 38 1.88 -8.04 -0.74
N ALA A 39 0.86 -7.24 -0.43
CA ALA A 39 0.07 -6.54 -1.44
C ALA A 39 0.92 -5.55 -2.25
N LEU A 40 1.79 -4.78 -1.59
CA LEU A 40 2.69 -3.84 -2.26
C LEU A 40 3.70 -4.56 -3.16
N SER A 41 4.31 -5.64 -2.68
CA SER A 41 5.23 -6.46 -3.48
C SER A 41 4.55 -7.03 -4.72
N PHE A 42 3.31 -7.51 -4.58
CA PHE A 42 2.51 -7.96 -5.72
C PHE A 42 2.28 -6.85 -6.75
N LEU A 43 1.88 -5.65 -6.30
CA LEU A 43 1.65 -4.50 -7.18
C LEU A 43 2.94 -4.06 -7.89
N LEU A 44 4.07 -4.00 -7.17
CA LEU A 44 5.37 -3.64 -7.73
C LEU A 44 5.85 -4.67 -8.75
N TRP A 45 5.61 -5.96 -8.50
CA TRP A 45 5.94 -7.02 -9.44
C TRP A 45 5.17 -6.86 -10.76
N HIS A 46 3.86 -6.63 -10.69
CA HIS A 46 3.05 -6.38 -11.88
C HIS A 46 3.47 -5.10 -12.62
N ALA A 47 3.74 -4.01 -11.90
CA ALA A 47 4.25 -2.77 -12.50
C ALA A 47 5.59 -2.99 -13.23
N TYR A 48 6.50 -3.76 -12.62
CA TYR A 48 7.76 -4.12 -13.23
C TYR A 48 7.58 -4.96 -14.51
N GLN A 49 6.73 -5.99 -14.48
CA GLN A 49 6.44 -6.81 -15.65
C GLN A 49 5.86 -5.98 -16.80
N ARG A 50 4.92 -5.07 -16.49
CA ARG A 50 4.33 -4.16 -17.47
C ARG A 50 5.39 -3.22 -18.08
N ALA A 51 6.27 -2.65 -17.26
CA ALA A 51 7.36 -1.81 -17.75
C ALA A 51 8.32 -2.58 -18.68
N GLN A 52 8.65 -3.84 -18.35
CA GLN A 52 9.48 -4.70 -19.21
C GLN A 52 8.80 -5.01 -20.54
N GLN A 53 7.51 -5.34 -20.53
CA GLN A 53 6.73 -5.58 -21.75
C GLN A 53 6.71 -4.36 -22.67
N ILE A 54 6.39 -3.18 -22.12
CA ILE A 54 6.39 -1.93 -22.90
C ILE A 54 7.79 -1.65 -23.47
N SER A 55 8.84 -1.88 -22.69
CA SER A 55 10.23 -1.71 -23.17
C SER A 55 10.54 -2.64 -24.33
N GLN A 56 10.11 -3.90 -24.29
CA GLN A 56 10.30 -4.86 -25.39
C GLN A 56 9.51 -4.44 -26.64
N GLN A 57 8.28 -3.96 -26.47
CA GLN A 57 7.45 -3.48 -27.58
C GLN A 57 8.06 -2.27 -28.29
N ILE A 58 8.72 -1.37 -27.54
CA ILE A 58 9.48 -0.25 -28.12
C ILE A 58 10.67 -0.78 -28.93
N LEU A 59 11.43 -1.73 -28.39
CA LEU A 59 12.61 -2.30 -29.06
C LEU A 59 12.26 -3.09 -30.33
N ASN A 60 11.11 -3.77 -30.33
CA ASN A 60 10.61 -4.51 -31.48
C ASN A 60 9.97 -3.62 -32.56
N GLY A 61 9.80 -2.31 -32.29
CA GLY A 61 9.14 -1.38 -33.19
C GLY A 61 7.61 -1.42 -33.17
N GLU A 62 7.00 -2.12 -32.20
CA GLU A 62 5.55 -2.17 -32.02
C GLU A 62 5.00 -0.86 -31.43
N ILE A 63 5.75 -0.25 -30.51
CA ILE A 63 5.46 1.09 -29.98
C ILE A 63 6.49 2.07 -30.56
N PRO A 64 6.06 3.11 -31.31
CA PRO A 64 6.99 4.11 -31.80
C PRO A 64 7.61 4.89 -30.63
N LEU A 65 8.88 5.28 -30.78
CA LEU A 65 9.63 6.05 -29.79
C LEU A 65 9.18 7.52 -29.77
N GLN A 66 7.90 7.75 -29.49
CA GLN A 66 7.22 9.04 -29.41
C GLN A 66 6.47 9.13 -28.09
N LEU A 67 6.49 10.31 -27.47
CA LEU A 67 5.95 10.53 -26.13
C LEU A 67 4.48 10.10 -26.02
N ASP A 68 3.65 10.45 -27.00
CA ASP A 68 2.21 10.19 -26.98
C ASP A 68 1.90 8.69 -27.01
N ALA A 69 2.63 7.92 -27.82
CA ALA A 69 2.47 6.48 -27.95
C ALA A 69 2.92 5.75 -26.68
N ILE A 70 4.05 6.15 -26.11
CA ILE A 70 4.57 5.60 -24.85
C ILE A 70 3.61 5.93 -23.70
N TYR A 71 3.13 7.17 -23.61
CA TYR A 71 2.19 7.59 -22.57
C TYR A 71 0.89 6.79 -22.65
N SER A 72 0.34 6.61 -23.85
CA SER A 72 -0.85 5.76 -24.08
C SER A 72 -0.61 4.33 -23.61
N ALA A 73 0.53 3.72 -23.96
CA ALA A 73 0.86 2.36 -23.55
C ALA A 73 1.06 2.22 -22.02
N VAL A 74 1.67 3.21 -21.37
CA VAL A 74 1.90 3.21 -19.91
C VAL A 74 0.61 3.40 -19.12
N THR A 75 -0.32 4.20 -19.64
CA THR A 75 -1.59 4.52 -18.97
C THR A 75 -2.72 3.55 -19.32
N GLN A 76 -2.49 2.61 -20.24
CA GLN A 76 -3.44 1.56 -20.52
C GLN A 76 -3.72 0.74 -19.26
N ALA A 77 -4.99 0.70 -18.88
CA ALA A 77 -5.44 -0.12 -17.77
C ALA A 77 -5.22 -1.61 -18.08
N PRO A 78 -4.79 -2.41 -17.09
CA PRO A 78 -4.81 -3.87 -17.22
C PRO A 78 -6.22 -4.36 -17.59
N VAL A 79 -6.31 -5.44 -18.36
CA VAL A 79 -7.58 -6.02 -18.81
C VAL A 79 -7.77 -7.44 -18.28
N GLY A 80 -9.02 -7.89 -18.19
CA GLY A 80 -9.36 -9.24 -17.74
C GLY A 80 -8.99 -9.52 -16.28
N ASN A 81 -8.55 -10.76 -16.00
CA ASN A 81 -8.24 -11.21 -14.64
C ASN A 81 -7.11 -10.41 -13.97
N GLU A 82 -6.14 -9.92 -14.74
CA GLU A 82 -5.03 -9.14 -14.18
C GLU A 82 -5.53 -7.84 -13.53
N ALA A 83 -6.46 -7.15 -14.20
CA ALA A 83 -7.10 -5.96 -13.64
C ALA A 83 -7.82 -6.28 -12.33
N LEU A 84 -8.52 -7.41 -12.27
CA LEU A 84 -9.21 -7.84 -11.06
C LEU A 84 -8.23 -8.07 -9.90
N TYR A 85 -7.12 -8.77 -10.13
CA TYR A 85 -6.14 -9.03 -9.08
C TYR A 85 -5.42 -7.75 -8.61
N ILE A 86 -5.02 -6.88 -9.53
CA ILE A 86 -4.41 -5.58 -9.22
C ILE A 86 -5.39 -4.72 -8.40
N ASN A 87 -6.67 -4.69 -8.78
CA ASN A 87 -7.69 -3.93 -8.07
C ASN A 87 -7.92 -4.47 -6.65
N ILE A 88 -8.02 -5.79 -6.48
CA ILE A 88 -8.16 -6.41 -5.16
C ILE A 88 -6.93 -6.12 -4.31
N ALA A 89 -5.72 -6.27 -4.84
CA ALA A 89 -4.49 -5.96 -4.11
C ALA A 89 -4.42 -4.49 -3.70
N THR A 90 -4.81 -3.58 -4.60
CA THR A 90 -4.85 -2.13 -4.35
C THR A 90 -5.86 -1.78 -3.25
N ILE A 91 -7.10 -2.26 -3.37
CA ILE A 91 -8.15 -2.03 -2.38
C ILE A 91 -7.74 -2.65 -1.03
N GLY A 92 -7.24 -3.89 -1.04
CA GLY A 92 -6.78 -4.58 0.15
C GLY A 92 -5.65 -3.83 0.85
N PHE A 93 -4.69 -3.30 0.10
CA PHE A 93 -3.60 -2.48 0.62
C PHE A 93 -4.12 -1.19 1.27
N ILE A 94 -4.99 -0.45 0.57
CA ILE A 94 -5.57 0.82 1.08
C ILE A 94 -6.42 0.56 2.33
N LEU A 95 -7.24 -0.48 2.32
CA LEU A 95 -8.08 -0.85 3.47
C LEU A 95 -7.23 -1.29 4.67
N ALA A 96 -6.22 -2.14 4.46
CA ALA A 96 -5.31 -2.55 5.54
C ALA A 96 -4.59 -1.33 6.15
N TRP A 97 -4.18 -0.37 5.32
CA TRP A 97 -3.57 0.87 5.79
C TRP A 97 -4.56 1.72 6.60
N GLY A 98 -5.75 1.98 6.07
CA GLY A 98 -6.79 2.75 6.75
C GLY A 98 -7.21 2.12 8.07
N ILE A 99 -7.38 0.79 8.10
CA ILE A 99 -7.67 0.02 9.32
C ILE A 99 -6.54 0.22 10.34
N GLY A 100 -5.27 0.15 9.92
CA GLY A 100 -4.13 0.40 10.80
C GLY A 100 -4.15 1.77 11.46
N ILE A 101 -4.51 2.82 10.72
CA ILE A 101 -4.64 4.18 11.25
C ILE A 101 -5.77 4.24 12.29
N ILE A 102 -6.97 3.77 11.94
CA ILE A 102 -8.14 3.82 12.82
C ILE A 102 -7.93 2.98 14.08
N ASP A 103 -7.39 1.78 13.93
CA ASP A 103 -7.20 0.86 15.05
C ASP A 103 -6.10 1.33 16.01
N SER A 104 -4.98 1.84 15.48
CA SER A 104 -3.94 2.44 16.32
C SER A 104 -4.44 3.70 17.06
N TYR A 105 -5.29 4.52 16.44
CA TYR A 105 -5.95 5.63 17.14
C TYR A 105 -6.84 5.13 18.29
N ARG A 106 -7.71 4.14 18.02
CA ARG A 106 -8.62 3.56 19.03
C ARG A 106 -7.86 2.94 20.20
N LEU A 107 -6.80 2.21 19.92
CA LEU A 107 -5.94 1.59 20.94
C LEU A 107 -5.19 2.65 21.76
N GLY A 108 -4.65 3.68 21.11
CA GLY A 108 -3.98 4.78 21.82
C GLY A 108 -4.96 5.60 22.66
N LYS A 109 -6.23 5.76 22.22
CA LYS A 109 -7.26 6.46 22.99
C LYS A 109 -7.59 5.71 24.28
N LYS A 110 -7.65 4.38 24.22
CA LYS A 110 -7.81 3.54 25.43
C LYS A 110 -6.65 3.70 26.42
N GLN A 111 -5.42 3.89 25.94
CA GLN A 111 -4.26 4.15 26.81
C GLN A 111 -4.33 5.55 27.43
N ASP A 112 -4.69 6.57 26.63
CA ASP A 112 -4.90 7.94 27.10
C ASP A 112 -5.98 8.00 28.19
N ASP A 113 -7.13 7.36 27.96
CA ASP A 113 -8.27 7.34 28.89
C ASP A 113 -7.94 6.57 30.19
N ALA A 114 -7.01 5.60 30.13
CA ALA A 114 -6.53 4.84 31.29
C ALA A 114 -5.38 5.51 32.05
N GLY A 115 -4.89 6.69 31.61
CA GLY A 115 -3.71 7.34 32.19
C GLY A 115 -2.40 6.57 32.00
N LEU A 116 -2.37 5.62 31.05
CA LEU A 116 -1.19 4.83 30.71
C LEU A 116 -0.40 5.58 29.63
N HIS A 117 0.77 6.10 29.98
CA HIS A 117 1.67 6.85 29.09
C HIS A 117 2.84 5.99 28.58
#